data_AF-A0A175QDM5-F1
#
_entry.id   AF-A0A175QDM5-F1
#
_cell.length_a   1.000
_cell.length_b   1.000
_cell.length_c   1.000
_cell.angle_alpha   90.00
_cell.angle_beta   90.00
_cell.angle_gamma   90.00
#
_symmetry.space_group_name_H-M   'P 1'
#
loop_
_entity.id
_entity.type
_entity.pdbx_description
1 polymer ?
#
loop_
_entity_poly.entity_id
_entity_poly.type
_entity_poly.pdbx_seq_one_letter_code
_entity_poly.pdbx_strand_id
1 'polypeptide(L)' 'QVPHPARLGDASEYGNLAVHIVENPMLNGETIRLDGAIRMAPR' A
#
# COMPACT_ATOMS: atom_id res chain seq x y z
N GLN A 1 14.58 -5.27 -2.46
CA GLN A 1 14.27 -4.49 -3.67
C GLN A 1 12.76 -4.51 -3.88
N VAL A 2 12.12 -3.39 -4.27
CA VAL A 2 10.69 -3.38 -4.60
C VAL A 2 10.49 -3.98 -5.99
N PRO A 3 9.70 -5.07 -6.16
CA PRO A 3 9.50 -5.72 -7.45
C PRO A 3 8.94 -4.81 -8.55
N HIS A 4 7.75 -4.26 -8.37
CA HIS A 4 7.12 -3.34 -9.32
C HIS A 4 5.99 -2.56 -8.61
N PRO A 5 5.90 -1.23 -8.82
CA PRO A 5 6.87 -0.38 -9.50
C PRO A 5 8.20 -0.29 -8.72
N ALA A 6 9.34 -0.38 -9.42
CA ALA A 6 10.67 -0.46 -8.81
C ALA A 6 11.19 0.91 -8.34
N ARG A 7 10.46 1.56 -7.43
CA ARG A 7 10.78 2.85 -6.81
C ARG A 7 10.24 2.91 -5.39
N LEU A 8 10.56 3.98 -4.67
CA LEU A 8 9.86 4.32 -3.44
C LEU A 8 8.42 4.75 -3.75
N GLY A 9 7.53 4.52 -2.79
CA GLY A 9 6.15 4.99 -2.87
C GLY A 9 6.10 6.52 -2.84
N ASP A 10 5.14 7.07 -3.56
CA ASP A 10 4.77 8.48 -3.49
C ASP A 10 3.71 8.68 -2.41
N ALA A 11 3.77 9.78 -1.66
CA ALA A 11 2.80 10.06 -0.59
C ALA A 11 1.36 10.13 -1.10
N SER A 12 1.16 10.61 -2.34
CA SER A 12 -0.16 10.66 -2.98
C SER A 12 -0.78 9.28 -3.19
N GLU A 13 0.02 8.23 -3.43
CA GLU A 13 -0.47 6.86 -3.61
C GLU A 13 -1.06 6.30 -2.32
N TYR A 14 -0.45 6.63 -1.17
CA TYR A 14 -1.01 6.30 0.14
C TYR A 14 -2.31 7.06 0.40
N GLY A 15 -2.33 8.36 0.07
CA GLY A 15 -3.53 9.19 0.19
C GLY A 15 -4.70 8.63 -0.61
N ASN A 16 -4.46 8.17 -1.85
CA ASN A 16 -5.48 7.55 -2.69
C ASN A 16 -6.09 6.31 -2.02
N LEU A 17 -5.27 5.45 -1.40
CA LEU A 17 -5.77 4.28 -0.67
C LEU A 17 -6.61 4.69 0.54
N ALA A 18 -6.19 5.72 1.29
CA ALA A 18 -6.94 6.22 2.44
C ALA A 18 -8.33 6.71 2.04
N VAL A 19 -8.44 7.47 0.94
CA VAL A 19 -9.75 7.90 0.40
C VAL A 19 -10.62 6.70 0.05
N HIS A 20 -10.08 5.70 -0.65
CA HIS A 20 -10.83 4.49 -1.02
C HIS A 20 -11.33 3.70 0.20
N ILE A 21 -10.57 3.66 1.29
CA ILE A 21 -10.99 3.01 2.54
C ILE A 21 -12.19 3.75 3.14
N VAL A 22 -12.14 5.09 3.22
CA VAL A 22 -13.22 5.89 3.80
C VAL A 22 -14.49 5.86 2.96
N GLU A 23 -14.37 5.77 1.64
CA GLU A 23 -15.51 5.76 0.71
C GLU A 23 -16.19 4.39 0.59
N ASN A 24 -15.52 3.29 0.97
CA ASN A 24 -16.06 1.95 0.82
C ASN A 24 -16.51 1.36 2.18
N PRO A 25 -17.83 1.32 2.47
CA PRO A 25 -18.34 0.87 3.78
C PRO A 25 -18.11 -0.61 4.06
N MET A 26 -17.72 -1.41 3.05
CA MET A 26 -17.43 -2.83 3.22
C MET A 26 -15.95 -3.10 3.56
N LEU A 27 -15.04 -2.12 3.42
CA LEU A 27 -13.67 -2.27 3.88
C LEU A 27 -13.62 -2.08 5.40
N ASN A 28 -13.54 -3.19 6.14
CA ASN A 28 -13.55 -3.19 7.58
C ASN A 28 -12.74 -4.36 8.14
N GLY A 29 -12.02 -4.12 9.24
CA GLY A 29 -11.30 -5.18 9.97
C GLY A 29 -10.14 -5.84 9.21
N GLU A 30 -9.58 -5.19 8.19
CA GLU A 30 -8.56 -5.75 7.29
C GLU A 30 -7.25 -4.95 7.33
N THR A 31 -6.14 -5.58 6.95
CA THR A 31 -4.84 -4.93 6.77
C THR A 31 -4.40 -5.01 5.31
N ILE A 32 -4.27 -3.85 4.66
CA ILE A 32 -3.84 -3.77 3.26
C ILE A 32 -2.39 -3.36 3.18
N ARG A 33 -1.56 -4.19 2.52
CA ARG A 33 -0.18 -3.83 2.19
C ARG A 33 -0.15 -3.03 0.88
N LEU A 34 0.39 -1.82 0.93
CA LEU A 34 0.70 -0.99 -0.23
C LEU A 34 2.23 -0.85 -0.35
N ASP A 35 2.88 -1.85 -0.94
CA ASP A 35 4.32 -2.03 -0.78
C ASP A 35 5.06 -2.49 -2.05
N GLY A 36 4.40 -2.45 -3.21
CA GLY A 36 4.98 -2.92 -4.48
C GLY A 36 5.41 -4.39 -4.46
N ALA A 37 4.76 -5.21 -3.61
CA ALA A 37 5.04 -6.63 -3.38
C ALA A 37 6.39 -6.93 -2.70
N ILE A 38 7.06 -5.94 -2.10
CA ILE A 38 8.33 -6.19 -1.41
C ILE A 38 8.15 -7.14 -0.21
N ARG A 39 9.17 -7.97 0.02
CA ARG A 39 9.40 -8.68 1.28
C ARG A 39 10.78 -8.27 1.78
N MET A 40 10.85 -7.76 3.01
CA MET A 40 12.11 -7.30 3.59
C MET A 40 12.95 -8.51 4.01
N ALA A 41 14.16 -8.63 3.46
CA ALA A 41 15.12 -9.65 3.86
C ALA A 41 15.90 -9.22 5.12
N PRO A 42 16.37 -10.16 5.94
CA PRO A 42 17.32 -9.87 7.02
C PRO A 42 18.61 -9.24 6.48
N ARG A 43 19.32 -8.51 7.35
CA ARG A 43 20.61 -7.88 7.06
C ARG A 43 21.76 -8.68 7.67
#